data_AF-A0AA97AXD6-F1
#
_entry.id   AF-A0AA97AXD6-F1
#
_cell.length_a   1.000
_cell.length_b   1.000
_cell.length_c   1.000
_cell.angle_alpha   90.00
_cell.angle_beta   90.00
_cell.angle_gamma   90.00
#
_symmetry.space_group_name_H-M   'P 1'
#
loop_
_entity.id
_entity.type
_entity.pdbx_description
1 polymer ?
#
loop_
_entity_poly.entity_id
_entity_poly.type
_entity_poly.pdbx_seq_one_letter_code
_entity_poly.pdbx_strand_id
1 'polypeptide(L)'
;MKIERLDSKSKLVGYTALALSVFALASGYFLYSDFPQGERIFTQVGLLERIKTRYVGKGDYLHTIIIEDQEFKYSNSSKDIFDNLQVGDELELEYYTSKIDKDQYIVGAYYDNRRLISGIEEKEKLILRLILPFSISLGLFWFGIFELRGVRHA
;
A
#
# COMPACT_ATOMS: atom_id res chain seq x y z
N MET A 1 44.55 -29.25 -12.82
CA MET A 1 43.68 -29.13 -11.63
C MET A 1 43.03 -27.75 -11.64
N LYS A 2 41.83 -27.62 -12.22
CA LYS A 2 41.06 -26.36 -12.33
C LYS A 2 39.57 -26.71 -12.41
N ILE A 3 38.96 -27.14 -11.31
CA ILE A 3 37.50 -27.36 -11.21
C ILE A 3 36.98 -26.93 -9.82
N GLU A 4 37.43 -25.79 -9.30
CA GLU A 4 36.87 -25.24 -8.04
C GLU A 4 36.11 -23.92 -8.25
N ARG A 5 36.24 -23.30 -9.43
CA ARG A 5 35.75 -21.92 -9.66
C ARG A 5 34.33 -21.83 -10.24
N LEU A 6 33.80 -22.92 -10.78
CA LEU A 6 32.43 -22.98 -11.30
C LEU A 6 31.43 -23.31 -10.18
N ASP A 7 31.85 -24.16 -9.23
CA ASP A 7 31.02 -24.63 -8.13
C ASP A 7 30.72 -23.54 -7.08
N SER A 8 31.63 -22.56 -6.92
CA SER A 8 31.42 -21.43 -6.01
C SER A 8 30.46 -20.37 -6.56
N LYS A 9 30.35 -20.23 -7.88
CA LYS A 9 29.49 -19.21 -8.52
C LYS A 9 28.01 -19.60 -8.45
N SER A 10 27.66 -20.84 -8.76
CA SER A 10 26.27 -21.31 -8.68
C SER A 10 25.78 -21.38 -7.22
N LYS A 11 26.63 -21.79 -6.27
CA LYS A 11 26.32 -21.70 -4.83
C LYS A 11 26.05 -20.26 -4.38
N LEU A 12 26.90 -19.31 -4.80
CA LEU A 12 26.71 -17.89 -4.49
C LEU A 12 25.38 -17.35 -5.06
N VAL A 13 25.03 -17.72 -6.29
CA VAL A 13 23.77 -17.33 -6.92
C VAL A 13 22.57 -17.90 -6.15
N GLY A 14 22.61 -19.17 -5.76
CA GLY A 14 21.56 -19.81 -4.98
C GLY A 14 21.34 -19.16 -3.61
N TYR A 15 22.41 -18.90 -2.85
CA TYR A 15 22.31 -18.21 -1.56
C TYR A 15 21.85 -16.76 -1.71
N THR A 16 22.28 -16.05 -2.77
CA THR A 16 21.83 -14.68 -3.05
C THR A 16 20.34 -14.66 -3.36
N ALA A 17 19.84 -15.61 -4.15
CA ALA A 17 18.42 -15.74 -4.44
C ALA A 17 17.58 -15.99 -3.18
N LEU A 18 18.06 -16.85 -2.26
CA LEU A 18 17.41 -17.08 -0.97
C LEU A 18 17.45 -15.84 -0.05
N ALA A 19 18.55 -15.11 -0.02
CA ALA A 19 18.64 -13.86 0.75
C ALA A 19 17.66 -12.81 0.21
N LEU A 20 17.57 -12.68 -1.12
CA LEU A 20 16.63 -11.78 -1.77
C LEU A 20 15.17 -12.23 -1.58
N SER A 21 14.88 -13.53 -1.50
CA SER A 21 13.53 -14.01 -1.18
C SER A 21 13.10 -13.61 0.22
N VAL A 22 13.99 -13.75 1.22
CA VAL A 22 13.72 -13.33 2.60
C VAL A 22 13.52 -11.81 2.67
N PHE A 23 14.35 -11.05 1.96
CA PHE A 23 14.21 -9.59 1.90
C PHE A 23 12.89 -9.16 1.23
N ALA A 24 12.49 -9.80 0.12
CA ALA A 24 11.22 -9.53 -0.54
C ALA A 24 10.01 -9.87 0.36
N LEU A 25 10.10 -10.94 1.14
CA LEU A 25 9.04 -11.33 2.08
C LEU A 25 8.96 -10.35 3.26
N ALA A 26 10.11 -9.96 3.83
CA ALA A 26 10.18 -9.00 4.93
C ALA A 26 9.68 -7.61 4.52
N SER A 27 10.06 -7.14 3.33
CA SER A 27 9.55 -5.87 2.78
C SER A 27 8.05 -5.95 2.47
N GLY A 28 7.56 -7.07 1.94
CA GLY A 28 6.12 -7.32 1.79
C GLY A 28 5.37 -7.30 3.12
N TYR A 29 5.91 -7.93 4.16
CA TYR A 29 5.34 -7.91 5.50
C TYR A 29 5.35 -6.51 6.12
N PHE A 30 6.43 -5.74 5.93
CA PHE A 30 6.51 -4.36 6.41
C PHE A 30 5.44 -3.48 5.75
N LEU A 31 5.33 -3.54 4.42
CA LEU A 31 4.28 -2.84 3.67
C LEU A 31 2.86 -3.29 4.06
N TYR A 32 2.69 -4.54 4.49
CA TYR A 32 1.43 -5.05 5.00
C TYR A 32 1.15 -4.62 6.45
N SER A 33 2.16 -4.50 7.30
CA SER A 33 2.00 -4.04 8.68
C SER A 33 1.61 -2.56 8.79
N ASP A 34 1.93 -1.79 7.76
CA ASP A 34 1.47 -0.41 7.56
C ASP A 34 0.04 -0.33 7.01
N PHE A 35 -0.61 -1.46 6.74
CA PHE A 35 -1.99 -1.49 6.29
C PHE A 35 -2.96 -1.44 7.49
N PRO A 36 -4.11 -0.75 7.35
CA PRO A 36 -5.12 -0.63 8.41
C PRO A 36 -5.89 -1.94 8.70
N GLN A 37 -5.24 -3.11 8.66
CA GLN A 37 -5.82 -4.35 9.20
C GLN A 37 -5.70 -4.33 10.73
N GLY A 38 -6.59 -3.57 11.36
CA GLY A 38 -6.67 -3.42 12.82
C GLY A 38 -6.53 -1.99 13.33
N GLU A 39 -6.50 -0.99 12.44
CA GLU A 39 -6.54 0.41 12.88
C GLU A 39 -7.97 0.78 13.25
N ARG A 40 -8.12 1.48 14.38
CA ARG A 40 -9.42 2.01 14.80
C ARG A 40 -9.84 3.01 13.72
N ILE A 41 -10.91 2.67 13.01
CA ILE A 41 -11.59 3.63 12.15
C ILE A 41 -12.30 4.58 13.08
N PHE A 42 -12.00 5.86 12.94
CA PHE A 42 -12.66 6.95 13.64
C PHE A 42 -13.69 7.57 12.70
N THR A 43 -14.75 8.09 13.30
CA THR A 43 -15.76 8.86 12.59
C THR A 43 -15.63 10.32 13.02
N GLN A 44 -15.52 11.22 12.05
CA GLN A 44 -15.63 12.66 12.27
C GLN A 44 -16.87 13.15 11.53
N VAL A 45 -17.71 13.91 12.21
CA VAL A 45 -18.82 14.65 11.59
C VAL A 45 -18.51 16.12 11.74
N GLY A 46 -18.66 16.90 10.68
CA GLY A 46 -18.49 18.34 10.77
C GLY A 46 -18.70 19.06 9.45
N LEU A 47 -18.58 20.38 9.50
CA LEU A 47 -18.79 21.24 8.34
C LEU A 47 -17.53 21.31 7.49
N LEU A 48 -17.71 21.16 6.19
CA LEU A 48 -16.66 21.30 5.20
C LEU A 48 -16.15 22.73 5.15
N GLU A 49 -14.88 22.95 5.47
CA GLU A 49 -14.27 24.28 5.39
C GLU A 49 -13.56 24.49 4.05
N ARG A 50 -12.88 23.45 3.56
CA ARG A 50 -12.10 23.52 2.33
C ARG A 50 -11.80 22.15 1.76
N ILE A 51 -11.71 22.08 0.43
CA ILE A 51 -11.13 20.94 -0.29
C ILE A 51 -9.93 21.44 -1.09
N LYS A 52 -8.79 20.77 -0.96
CA LYS A 52 -7.60 20.98 -1.80
C LYS A 52 -7.36 19.72 -2.62
N THR A 53 -7.31 19.83 -3.95
CA THR A 53 -6.99 18.70 -4.83
C THR A 53 -5.67 18.94 -5.53
N ARG A 54 -4.73 17.98 -5.44
CA ARG A 54 -3.42 18.04 -6.09
C ARG A 54 -3.16 16.76 -6.87
N TYR A 55 -2.64 16.89 -8.10
CA TYR A 55 -2.14 15.73 -8.85
C TYR A 55 -0.83 15.20 -8.23
N VAL A 56 -0.77 13.89 -7.93
CA VAL A 56 0.40 13.26 -7.29
C VAL A 56 1.17 12.30 -8.21
N GLY A 57 0.73 12.15 -9.46
CA GLY A 57 1.37 11.30 -10.46
C GLY A 57 0.66 9.97 -10.67
N LYS A 58 1.01 9.26 -11.75
CA LYS A 58 0.42 7.97 -12.14
C LYS A 58 -1.11 7.99 -12.35
N GLY A 59 -1.68 9.15 -12.68
CA GLY A 59 -3.12 9.30 -12.80
C GLY A 59 -3.86 9.47 -11.47
N ASP A 60 -3.14 9.50 -10.34
CA ASP A 60 -3.74 9.67 -9.02
C ASP A 60 -3.74 11.15 -8.59
N TYR A 61 -4.81 11.54 -7.91
CA TYR A 61 -5.01 12.81 -7.23
C TYR A 61 -5.03 12.59 -5.72
N LEU A 62 -4.54 13.58 -4.98
CA LEU A 62 -4.63 13.68 -3.54
C LEU A 62 -5.61 14.80 -3.19
N HIS A 63 -6.70 14.43 -2.53
CA HIS A 63 -7.68 15.33 -1.97
C HIS A 63 -7.38 15.52 -0.48
N THR A 64 -7.36 16.77 -0.04
CA THR A 64 -7.25 17.14 1.38
C THR A 64 -8.52 17.88 1.75
N ILE A 65 -9.34 17.24 2.57
CA ILE A 65 -10.59 17.78 3.11
C ILE A 65 -10.28 18.39 4.47
N ILE A 66 -10.76 19.60 4.71
CA ILE A 66 -10.58 20.29 5.99
C ILE A 66 -11.94 20.42 6.66
N ILE A 67 -12.05 19.89 7.88
CA ILE A 67 -13.24 19.95 8.73
C ILE A 67 -12.77 20.32 10.13
N GLU A 68 -13.31 21.41 10.71
CA GLU A 68 -12.99 21.87 12.07
C GLU A 68 -11.47 22.00 12.31
N ASP A 69 -10.76 22.69 11.41
CA ASP A 69 -9.30 22.85 11.41
C ASP A 69 -8.48 21.53 11.29
N GLN A 70 -9.11 20.37 11.07
CA GLN A 70 -8.43 19.08 10.86
C GLN A 70 -8.32 18.74 9.37
N GLU A 71 -7.16 18.25 8.95
CA GLU A 71 -6.89 17.87 7.56
C GLU A 71 -6.97 16.35 7.36
N PHE A 72 -7.89 15.92 6.49
CA PHE A 72 -8.09 14.52 6.12
C PHE A 72 -7.69 14.29 4.67
N LYS A 73 -6.91 13.24 4.40
CA LYS A 73 -6.33 12.96 3.09
C LYS A 73 -7.02 11.78 2.42
N TYR A 74 -7.29 11.89 1.12
CA TYR A 74 -7.84 10.81 0.31
C TYR A 74 -7.14 10.77 -1.05
N SER A 75 -6.72 9.59 -1.51
CA SER A 75 -6.09 9.44 -2.82
C SER A 75 -6.92 8.59 -3.75
N ASN A 76 -7.26 9.14 -4.92
CA ASN A 76 -7.98 8.41 -5.97
C ASN A 76 -7.60 8.90 -7.36
N SER A 77 -7.87 8.10 -8.39
CA SER A 77 -7.66 8.45 -9.79
C SER A 77 -8.70 9.41 -10.35
N SER A 78 -9.85 9.57 -9.68
CA SER A 78 -10.88 10.54 -10.09
C SER A 78 -10.68 11.87 -9.37
N LYS A 79 -10.61 12.95 -10.14
CA LYS A 79 -10.46 14.33 -9.64
C LYS A 79 -11.78 14.89 -9.09
N ASP A 80 -12.91 14.40 -9.59
CA ASP A 80 -14.20 15.12 -9.49
C ASP A 80 -15.09 14.57 -8.36
N ILE A 81 -14.55 13.70 -7.50
CA ILE A 81 -15.31 12.98 -6.43
C ILE A 81 -16.03 13.95 -5.49
N PHE A 82 -15.42 15.10 -5.23
CA PHE A 82 -15.91 16.10 -4.29
C PHE A 82 -16.41 17.38 -4.97
N ASP A 83 -16.55 17.39 -6.30
CA ASP A 83 -16.92 18.61 -7.05
C ASP A 83 -18.33 19.10 -6.71
N ASN A 84 -19.19 18.21 -6.22
CA ASN A 84 -20.56 18.55 -5.80
C ASN A 84 -20.64 19.10 -4.37
N LEU A 85 -19.53 19.12 -3.63
CA LEU A 85 -19.50 19.62 -2.26
C LEU A 85 -19.18 21.11 -2.21
N GLN A 86 -19.83 21.81 -1.29
CA GLN A 86 -19.65 23.22 -1.03
C GLN A 86 -19.17 23.46 0.40
N VAL A 87 -18.47 24.57 0.60
CA VAL A 87 -18.06 25.00 1.94
C VAL A 87 -19.32 25.22 2.79
N GLY A 88 -19.34 24.65 3.99
CA GLY A 88 -20.48 24.63 4.90
C GLY A 88 -21.35 23.37 4.81
N ASP A 89 -21.09 22.47 3.87
CA ASP A 89 -21.75 21.17 3.82
C ASP A 89 -21.36 20.30 5.01
N GLU A 90 -22.32 19.62 5.63
CA GLU A 90 -22.05 18.64 6.68
C GLU A 90 -21.60 17.31 6.07
N LEU A 91 -20.45 16.82 6.51
CA LEU A 91 -19.85 15.57 6.05
C LEU A 91 -19.60 14.64 7.24
N GLU A 92 -19.84 13.36 7.01
CA GLU A 92 -19.36 12.29 7.87
C GLU A 92 -18.18 11.59 7.19
N LEU A 93 -17.03 11.61 7.85
CA LEU A 93 -15.80 10.97 7.39
C LEU A 93 -15.45 9.78 8.29
N GLU A 94 -15.28 8.62 7.67
CA GLU A 94 -14.57 7.49 8.26
C GLU A 94 -13.09 7.61 7.89
N TYR A 95 -12.21 7.61 8.89
CA TYR A 95 -10.76 7.78 8.67
C TYR A 95 -9.93 6.93 9.63
N TYR A 96 -8.65 6.75 9.28
CA TYR A 96 -7.63 6.20 10.17
C TYR A 96 -6.46 7.17 10.29
N THR A 97 -5.67 7.04 11.36
CA THR A 97 -4.42 7.77 11.50
C THR A 97 -3.26 6.84 11.17
N SER A 98 -2.53 7.16 10.11
CA SER A 98 -1.36 6.39 9.68
C SER A 98 -0.28 6.39 10.77
N LYS A 99 0.33 5.23 11.01
CA LYS A 99 1.38 5.09 12.01
C LYS A 99 2.71 5.73 11.60
N ILE A 100 2.95 5.86 10.30
CA ILE A 100 4.24 6.30 9.72
C ILE A 100 4.38 7.81 9.80
N ASP A 101 3.44 8.53 9.17
CA ASP A 101 3.45 9.98 9.02
C ASP A 101 2.55 10.70 10.01
N LYS A 102 1.72 9.97 10.76
CA LYS A 102 0.71 10.51 11.69
C LYS A 102 -0.39 11.32 11.02
N ASP A 103 -0.50 11.24 9.69
CA ASP A 103 -1.56 11.90 8.94
C ASP A 103 -2.88 11.11 9.04
N GLN A 104 -4.00 11.80 8.84
CA GLN A 104 -5.35 11.22 8.81
C GLN A 104 -5.75 10.90 7.38
N TYR A 105 -6.20 9.66 7.13
CA TYR A 105 -6.57 9.15 5.81
C TYR A 105 -8.02 8.66 5.78
N ILE A 106 -8.77 9.15 4.79
CA ILE A 106 -10.19 8.86 4.61
C ILE A 106 -10.37 7.48 3.97
N VAL A 107 -11.23 6.66 4.57
CA VAL A 107 -11.65 5.35 4.04
C VAL A 107 -13.15 5.33 3.66
N GLY A 108 -13.92 6.30 4.14
CA GLY A 108 -15.31 6.50 3.80
C GLY A 108 -15.69 7.96 3.96
N ALA A 109 -16.55 8.45 3.08
CA ALA A 109 -17.12 9.79 3.18
C ALA A 109 -18.60 9.72 2.83
N TYR A 110 -19.44 10.40 3.60
CA TYR A 110 -20.88 10.47 3.42
C TYR A 110 -21.34 11.93 3.45
N TYR A 111 -22.29 12.24 2.57
CA TYR A 111 -22.95 13.53 2.45
C TYR A 111 -24.45 13.29 2.30
N ASP A 112 -25.27 13.90 3.15
CA ASP A 112 -26.73 13.74 3.14
C ASP A 112 -27.17 12.25 3.10
N ASN A 113 -26.56 11.43 3.97
CA ASN A 113 -26.73 9.96 4.03
C ASN A 113 -26.36 9.20 2.74
N ARG A 114 -25.71 9.85 1.77
CA ARG A 114 -25.19 9.22 0.55
C ARG A 114 -23.70 8.99 0.68
N ARG A 115 -23.27 7.77 0.37
CA ARG A 115 -21.86 7.41 0.36
C ARG A 115 -21.17 8.01 -0.87
N LEU A 116 -20.21 8.91 -0.65
CA LEU A 116 -19.35 9.50 -1.68
C LEU A 116 -18.15 8.61 -1.99
N ILE A 117 -17.56 8.01 -0.95
CA ILE A 117 -16.37 7.17 -1.06
C ILE A 117 -16.59 5.82 -0.38
N SER A 118 -16.16 4.76 -1.07
CA SER A 118 -16.10 3.42 -0.54
C SER A 118 -14.66 2.93 -0.51
N GLY A 119 -14.12 2.65 0.67
CA GLY A 119 -12.77 2.09 0.88
C GLY A 119 -12.53 0.69 0.28
N ILE A 120 -13.39 0.22 -0.61
CA ILE A 120 -13.22 -1.03 -1.36
C ILE A 120 -12.15 -0.86 -2.47
N GLU A 121 -11.98 0.33 -3.06
CA GLU A 121 -10.95 0.56 -4.09
C GLU A 121 -9.52 0.46 -3.53
N GLU A 122 -9.28 0.87 -2.27
CA GLU A 122 -7.99 0.66 -1.62
C GLU A 122 -7.71 -0.81 -1.30
N LYS A 123 -8.75 -1.64 -1.10
CA LYS A 123 -8.59 -3.09 -0.84
C LYS A 123 -8.15 -3.88 -2.07
N GLU A 124 -8.51 -3.45 -3.28
CA GLU A 124 -8.00 -4.11 -4.49
C GLU A 124 -6.53 -3.76 -4.73
N LYS A 125 -6.15 -2.48 -4.57
CA LYS A 125 -4.74 -2.05 -4.59
C LYS A 125 -3.92 -2.76 -3.48
N LEU A 126 -4.52 -3.03 -2.31
CA LEU A 126 -3.93 -3.82 -1.22
C LEU A 126 -3.60 -5.25 -1.63
N ILE A 127 -4.57 -5.96 -2.19
CA ILE A 127 -4.41 -7.37 -2.58
C ILE A 127 -3.27 -7.51 -3.60
N LEU A 128 -3.20 -6.60 -4.57
CA LEU A 128 -2.10 -6.54 -5.53
C LEU A 128 -0.74 -6.24 -4.88
N ARG A 129 -0.68 -5.31 -3.92
CA ARG A 129 0.56 -4.97 -3.17
C ARG A 129 1.05 -6.12 -2.28
N LEU A 130 0.16 -6.99 -1.81
CA LEU A 130 0.50 -8.18 -1.02
C LEU A 130 0.94 -9.37 -1.86
N ILE A 131 0.27 -9.59 -3.00
CA ILE A 131 0.55 -10.74 -3.87
C ILE A 131 1.92 -10.59 -4.55
N LEU A 132 2.32 -9.36 -4.93
CA LEU A 132 3.55 -9.15 -5.69
C LEU A 132 4.82 -9.56 -4.92
N PRO A 133 5.07 -9.08 -3.69
CA PRO A 133 6.26 -9.44 -2.92
C PRO A 133 6.28 -10.92 -2.55
N PHE A 134 5.11 -11.49 -2.25
CA PHE A 134 4.98 -12.91 -1.92
C PHE A 134 5.31 -13.80 -3.12
N SER A 135 4.82 -13.44 -4.31
CA SER A 135 5.08 -14.18 -5.56
C SER A 135 6.55 -14.08 -5.97
N ILE A 136 7.16 -12.88 -5.87
CA ILE A 136 8.58 -12.67 -6.14
C ILE A 136 9.44 -13.49 -5.17
N SER A 137 9.10 -13.44 -3.87
CA SER A 137 9.81 -14.21 -2.84
C SER A 137 9.73 -15.71 -3.13
N LEU A 138 8.54 -16.24 -3.45
CA LEU A 138 8.35 -17.65 -3.76
C LEU A 138 9.16 -18.08 -4.99
N GLY A 139 9.17 -17.27 -6.04
CA GLY A 139 9.96 -17.53 -7.26
C GLY A 139 11.47 -17.55 -6.99
N LEU A 140 11.99 -16.57 -6.27
CA LEU A 140 13.40 -16.49 -5.88
C LEU A 140 13.80 -17.65 -4.95
N PHE A 141 12.91 -18.06 -4.05
CA PHE A 141 13.13 -19.18 -3.15
C PHE A 141 13.28 -20.49 -3.92
N TRP A 142 12.37 -20.78 -4.84
CA TRP A 142 12.45 -21.98 -5.69
C TRP A 142 13.67 -21.96 -6.59
N PHE A 143 14.00 -20.82 -7.20
CA PHE A 143 15.21 -20.66 -8.02
C PHE A 143 16.49 -20.92 -7.21
N GLY A 144 16.56 -20.36 -5.98
CA GLY A 144 17.70 -20.58 -5.09
C GLY A 144 17.87 -22.06 -4.70
N ILE A 145 16.77 -22.77 -4.41
CA ILE A 145 16.81 -24.21 -4.14
C ILE A 145 17.26 -25.00 -5.38
N PHE A 146 16.76 -24.65 -6.56
CA PHE A 146 17.11 -25.33 -7.81
C PHE A 146 18.62 -25.22 -8.10
N GLU A 147 19.19 -24.02 -8.03
CA GLU A 147 20.63 -23.80 -8.21
C GLU A 147 21.46 -24.61 -7.21
N LEU A 148 21.10 -24.58 -5.92
CA LEU A 148 21.81 -25.33 -4.88
C LEU A 148 21.68 -26.85 -5.01
N ARG A 149 20.58 -27.34 -5.59
CA ARG A 149 20.38 -28.78 -5.88
C ARG A 149 21.08 -29.23 -7.17
N GLY A 150 21.11 -28.39 -8.21
CA GLY A 150 21.83 -28.66 -9.46
C GLY A 150 23.33 -28.86 -9.24
N VAL A 151 23.88 -28.10 -8.29
CA VAL A 151 25.27 -28.25 -7.80
C VAL A 151 25.53 -29.55 -7.05
N ARG A 152 24.50 -30.14 -6.40
CA ARG A 152 24.64 -31.39 -5.64
C ARG A 152 24.63 -32.65 -6.52
N HIS A 153 24.21 -32.52 -7.76
CA HIS A 153 24.06 -33.61 -8.73
C HIS A 153 24.98 -33.46 -9.97
N ALA A 154 25.86 -32.45 -9.99
CA ALA A 154 26.93 -32.27 -10.98
C ALA A 154 28.28 -32.75 -10.40
#